data_AF-A0A3D3UZV7-F1
#
_entry.id   AF-A0A3D3UZV7-F1
#
_cell.length_a   1.000
_cell.length_b   1.000
_cell.length_c   1.000
_cell.angle_alpha   90.00
_cell.angle_beta   90.00
_cell.angle_gamma   90.00
#
_symmetry.space_group_name_H-M   'P 1'
#
loop_
_entity.id
_entity.type
_entity.pdbx_description
1 polymer ?
#
loop_
_entity_poly.entity_id
_entity_poly.type
_entity_poly.pdbx_seq_one_letter_code
_entity_poly.pdbx_strand_id
1 'polypeptide(L)'
;MRETLRANSIEELLSLLEKNYGPDWYDKVNVQINETSRQIEAIVEPLKTADIQTILENIDSIKIEHLSLREVNLLEEQYAEPIIRIIVSEDKMTASVMIIPGLKRTMPTVEEIKRALSEAKVVYGIDESVIERIVTEQRIFTEVPVASGKKPVPPKDASIEYLFPISGFVVEKPDESERVDPASLYKIFTCNKDDVLAIKRKAVRGEDGMTVTGEPVRVQEPKDINLESFVGENVRLSPDGMQILANCDGQPYLKDSKVCVRELLVIDKDLGYDTGNIDFNGSVVIRGNAEGPFKVRLKGDLLILGVLGEVQIDCGGSLRVQGGVFAKGKGVIRVGRDFTARFVNEALIFCGGDVLVEDYVMNSTIICGGNVKVFGRGVVIGGSVKANGDIEVSE
;
A
#
# COMPACT_ATOMS: atom_id res chain seq x y z
N MET A 1 -4.95 56.55 -41.91
CA MET A 1 -6.12 55.66 -42.07
C MET A 1 -5.72 54.35 -41.39
N ARG A 2 -6.52 53.83 -40.46
CA ARG A 2 -6.21 52.62 -39.68
C ARG A 2 -6.48 51.40 -40.56
N GLU A 3 -5.49 50.52 -40.73
CA GLU A 3 -5.59 49.30 -41.53
C GLU A 3 -5.50 48.06 -40.62
N THR A 4 -6.11 46.94 -41.02
CA THR A 4 -6.02 45.66 -40.31
C THR A 4 -5.49 44.58 -41.24
N LEU A 5 -4.38 43.98 -40.87
CA LEU A 5 -3.71 42.88 -41.59
C LEU A 5 -3.92 41.57 -40.83
N ARG A 6 -4.09 40.47 -41.56
CA ARG A 6 -4.23 39.13 -40.99
C ARG A 6 -3.18 38.21 -41.59
N ALA A 7 -2.51 37.44 -40.73
CA ALA A 7 -1.45 36.51 -41.11
C ALA A 7 -1.57 35.22 -40.29
N ASN A 8 -1.05 34.12 -40.82
CA ASN A 8 -1.06 32.83 -40.13
C ASN A 8 0.23 32.59 -39.32
N SER A 9 1.28 33.38 -39.56
CA SER A 9 2.51 33.41 -38.74
C SER A 9 3.09 34.84 -38.65
N ILE A 10 3.98 35.05 -37.68
CA ILE A 10 4.68 36.32 -37.51
C ILE A 10 5.57 36.63 -38.72
N GLU A 11 6.21 35.62 -39.34
CA GLU A 11 7.02 35.87 -40.55
C GLU A 11 6.17 36.35 -41.73
N GLU A 12 4.95 35.81 -41.88
CA GLU A 12 4.00 36.24 -42.91
C GLU A 12 3.53 37.68 -42.65
N LEU A 13 3.28 38.04 -41.39
CA LEU A 13 2.92 39.42 -41.02
C LEU A 13 4.05 40.41 -41.31
N LEU A 14 5.30 40.08 -40.95
CA LEU A 14 6.45 40.94 -41.21
C LEU A 14 6.69 41.13 -42.71
N SER A 15 6.51 40.07 -43.50
CA SER A 15 6.60 40.14 -44.96
C SER A 15 5.51 41.03 -45.57
N LEU A 16 4.29 40.97 -45.03
CA LEU A 16 3.19 41.85 -45.46
C LEU A 16 3.46 43.32 -45.11
N LEU A 17 4.00 43.60 -43.94
CA LEU A 17 4.38 44.96 -43.52
C LEU A 17 5.49 45.52 -44.39
N GLU A 18 6.54 44.75 -44.65
CA GLU A 18 7.64 45.15 -45.53
C GLU A 18 7.17 45.36 -46.97
N LYS A 19 6.26 44.51 -47.47
CA LYS A 19 5.66 44.67 -48.79
C LYS A 19 4.81 45.93 -48.90
N ASN A 20 4.02 46.24 -47.88
CA ASN A 20 3.06 47.35 -47.95
C ASN A 20 3.69 48.71 -47.60
N TYR A 21 4.69 48.75 -46.73
CA TYR A 21 5.25 49.99 -46.17
C TYR A 21 6.77 50.16 -46.40
N GLY A 22 7.41 49.17 -47.04
CA GLY A 22 8.84 49.14 -47.36
C GLY A 22 9.70 48.53 -46.25
N PRO A 23 11.03 48.36 -46.49
CA PRO A 23 11.95 47.77 -45.51
C PRO A 23 12.00 48.53 -44.18
N ASP A 24 11.83 49.86 -44.21
CA ASP A 24 11.81 50.72 -43.02
C ASP A 24 10.39 50.97 -42.48
N TRP A 25 9.49 49.98 -42.58
CA TRP A 25 8.09 50.16 -42.17
C TRP A 25 7.95 50.57 -40.70
N TYR A 26 8.85 50.11 -39.83
CA TYR A 26 8.85 50.40 -38.40
C TYR A 26 9.04 51.89 -38.07
N ASP A 27 9.62 52.67 -38.98
CA ASP A 27 9.79 54.13 -38.82
C ASP A 27 8.56 54.91 -39.29
N LYS A 28 7.59 54.24 -39.92
CA LYS A 28 6.44 54.89 -40.61
C LYS A 28 5.10 54.54 -40.00
N VAL A 29 4.98 53.38 -39.38
CA VAL A 29 3.71 52.90 -38.82
C VAL A 29 3.89 52.31 -37.43
N ASN A 30 2.89 52.51 -36.58
CA ASN A 30 2.74 51.78 -35.33
C ASN A 30 1.88 50.53 -35.60
N VAL A 31 2.28 49.37 -35.06
CA VAL A 31 1.62 48.09 -35.29
C VAL A 31 1.23 47.46 -33.95
N GLN A 32 -0.06 47.24 -33.74
CA GLN A 32 -0.58 46.52 -32.58
C GLN A 32 -1.01 45.11 -33.00
N ILE A 33 -0.37 44.10 -32.45
CA ILE A 33 -0.61 42.70 -32.79
C ILE A 33 -1.49 42.05 -31.72
N ASN A 34 -2.60 41.46 -32.15
CA ASN A 34 -3.44 40.59 -31.32
C ASN A 34 -3.38 39.16 -31.88
N GLU A 35 -2.89 38.23 -31.08
CA GLU A 35 -2.75 36.83 -31.47
C GLU A 35 -3.94 36.02 -30.92
N THR A 36 -4.64 35.31 -31.81
CA THR A 36 -5.64 34.31 -31.44
C THR A 36 -5.19 32.93 -31.89
N SER A 37 -5.72 31.86 -31.28
CA SER A 37 -5.28 30.47 -31.44
C SER A 37 -5.33 29.88 -32.86
N ARG A 38 -5.69 30.67 -33.89
CA ARG A 38 -5.69 30.25 -35.30
C ARG A 38 -5.11 31.28 -36.27
N GLN A 39 -5.01 32.57 -35.92
CA GLN A 39 -4.46 33.63 -36.78
C GLN A 39 -3.95 34.83 -35.96
N ILE A 40 -3.01 35.58 -36.54
CA ILE A 40 -2.49 36.84 -36.03
C ILE A 40 -3.21 37.98 -36.74
N GLU A 41 -3.80 38.90 -35.98
CA GLU A 41 -4.43 40.12 -36.50
C GLU A 41 -3.64 41.34 -36.03
N ALA A 42 -3.16 42.15 -36.98
CA ALA A 42 -2.34 43.31 -36.71
C ALA A 42 -3.04 44.59 -37.18
N ILE A 43 -3.18 45.54 -36.27
CA ILE A 43 -3.74 46.85 -36.54
C ILE A 43 -2.58 47.81 -36.81
N VAL A 44 -2.57 48.41 -37.99
CA VAL A 44 -1.51 49.31 -38.45
C VAL A 44 -2.04 50.75 -38.52
N GLU A 45 -1.33 51.67 -37.85
CA GLU A 45 -1.64 53.10 -37.85
C GLU A 45 -0.41 53.92 -38.27
N PRO A 46 -0.52 54.88 -39.20
CA PRO A 46 0.62 55.71 -39.59
C PRO A 46 1.09 56.59 -38.43
N LEU A 47 2.41 56.64 -38.23
CA LEU A 47 3.03 57.52 -37.26
C LEU A 47 2.77 58.97 -37.68
N LYS A 48 2.10 59.73 -36.82
CA LYS A 48 1.94 61.17 -37.03
C LYS A 48 3.28 61.81 -36.71
N THR A 49 3.98 62.31 -37.72
CA THR A 49 5.13 63.19 -37.52
C THR A 49 4.63 64.49 -36.90
N ALA A 50 4.89 64.67 -35.61
CA ALA A 50 4.64 65.93 -34.94
C ALA A 50 5.64 66.98 -35.44
N ASP A 51 5.16 68.19 -35.70
CA ASP A 51 5.98 69.31 -36.11
C ASP A 51 7.01 69.62 -35.00
N ILE A 52 8.26 69.90 -35.38
CA ILE A 52 9.37 70.10 -34.42
C ILE A 52 9.02 71.21 -33.41
N GLN A 53 8.22 72.18 -33.85
CA GLN A 53 7.73 73.30 -33.05
C GLN A 53 6.78 72.84 -31.92
N THR A 54 5.91 71.86 -32.17
CA THR A 54 5.02 71.29 -31.15
C THR A 54 5.78 70.41 -30.15
N ILE A 55 6.87 69.76 -30.58
CA ILE A 55 7.75 68.99 -29.68
C ILE A 55 8.51 69.94 -28.74
N LEU A 56 8.98 71.09 -29.24
CA LEU A 56 9.67 72.09 -28.42
C LEU A 56 8.74 72.74 -27.39
N GLU A 57 7.50 73.09 -27.75
CA GLU A 57 6.49 73.59 -26.79
C GLU A 57 6.12 72.54 -25.72
N ASN A 58 6.13 71.25 -26.09
CA ASN A 58 5.89 70.16 -25.14
C ASN A 58 7.09 69.92 -24.20
N ILE A 59 8.33 70.18 -24.63
CA ILE A 59 9.52 70.07 -23.76
C ILE A 59 9.58 71.24 -22.78
N ASP A 60 9.25 72.46 -23.20
CA ASP A 60 9.18 73.63 -22.31
C ASP A 60 8.04 73.53 -21.27
N SER A 61 7.01 72.71 -21.53
CA SER A 61 5.92 72.42 -20.58
C SER A 61 6.16 71.20 -19.70
N ILE A 62 7.22 70.41 -19.93
CA ILE A 62 7.70 69.43 -18.95
C ILE A 62 8.39 70.21 -17.82
N LYS A 63 7.62 70.50 -16.77
CA LYS A 63 8.19 70.87 -15.48
C LYS A 63 8.96 69.66 -14.95
N ILE A 64 10.28 69.70 -15.06
CA ILE A 64 11.14 68.88 -14.20
C ILE A 64 10.99 69.48 -12.80
N GLU A 65 10.22 68.83 -11.94
CA GLU A 65 10.23 69.14 -10.51
C GLU A 65 11.61 68.80 -9.97
N HIS A 66 12.45 69.83 -9.80
CA HIS A 66 13.56 69.73 -8.87
C HIS A 66 12.97 69.61 -7.47
N LEU A 67 13.09 68.42 -6.85
CA LEU A 67 12.85 68.26 -5.41
C LEU A 67 13.55 69.43 -4.69
N SER A 68 12.77 70.26 -4.02
CA SER A 68 13.30 71.38 -3.27
C SER A 68 14.20 70.84 -2.15
N LEU A 69 15.20 71.63 -1.72
CA LEU A 69 16.04 71.28 -0.57
C LEU A 69 15.22 70.91 0.68
N ARG A 70 13.99 71.45 0.81
CA ARG A 70 13.07 71.09 1.88
C ARG A 70 12.54 69.66 1.74
N GLU A 71 12.16 69.24 0.53
CA GLU A 71 11.64 67.90 0.27
C GLU A 71 12.73 66.83 0.36
N VAL A 72 13.97 67.15 -0.06
CA VAL A 72 15.13 66.29 0.15
C VAL A 72 15.43 66.14 1.65
N ASN A 73 15.42 67.23 2.42
CA ASN A 73 15.61 67.16 3.87
C ASN A 73 14.52 66.35 4.58
N LEU A 74 13.26 66.47 4.14
CA LEU A 74 12.14 65.67 4.66
C LEU A 74 12.35 64.17 4.40
N LEU A 75 12.85 63.80 3.23
CA LEU A 75 13.20 62.41 2.91
C LEU A 75 14.41 61.92 3.72
N GLU A 76 15.42 62.75 3.92
CA GLU A 76 16.58 62.44 4.77
C GLU A 76 16.20 62.23 6.23
N GLU A 77 15.22 62.97 6.74
CA GLU A 77 14.67 62.75 8.09
C GLU A 77 13.80 61.49 8.15
N GLN A 78 12.96 61.25 7.14
CA GLN A 78 12.07 60.09 7.09
C GLN A 78 12.82 58.75 7.00
N TYR A 79 13.95 58.70 6.27
CA TYR A 79 14.77 57.50 6.07
C TYR A 79 16.13 57.60 6.79
N ALA A 80 16.21 58.41 7.86
CA ALA A 80 17.44 58.59 8.62
C ALA A 80 17.95 57.28 9.26
N GLU A 81 17.02 56.47 9.76
CA GLU A 81 17.27 55.24 10.51
C GLU A 81 17.06 53.98 9.65
N PRO A 82 17.73 52.87 9.98
CA PRO A 82 17.57 51.62 9.23
C PRO A 82 16.18 51.03 9.44
N ILE A 83 15.60 50.50 8.36
CA ILE A 83 14.30 49.82 8.40
C ILE A 83 14.53 48.32 8.51
N ILE A 84 13.94 47.71 9.54
CA ILE A 84 13.98 46.26 9.77
C ILE A 84 12.66 45.67 9.25
N ARG A 85 12.73 44.88 8.18
CA ARG A 85 11.58 44.12 7.66
C ARG A 85 11.65 42.69 8.17
N ILE A 86 10.60 42.27 8.87
CA ILE A 86 10.41 40.88 9.28
C ILE A 86 9.46 40.21 8.29
N ILE A 87 9.89 39.10 7.71
CA ILE A 87 9.12 38.31 6.76
C ILE A 87 8.88 36.95 7.40
N VAL A 88 7.63 36.66 7.72
CA VAL A 88 7.22 35.36 8.25
C VAL A 88 6.64 34.56 7.10
N SER A 89 7.09 33.32 6.92
CA SER A 89 6.55 32.42 5.90
C SER A 89 5.06 32.14 6.13
N GLU A 90 4.32 31.80 5.08
CA GLU A 90 2.86 31.54 5.18
C GLU A 90 2.53 30.42 6.18
N ASP A 91 3.38 29.39 6.26
CA ASP A 91 3.28 28.28 7.21
C ASP A 91 3.73 28.66 8.65
N LYS A 92 4.20 29.89 8.85
CA LYS A 92 4.79 30.41 10.10
C LYS A 92 5.94 29.55 10.63
N MET A 93 6.61 28.75 9.80
CA MET A 93 7.72 27.89 10.22
C MET A 93 9.08 28.57 10.13
N THR A 94 9.18 29.69 9.41
CA THR A 94 10.42 30.46 9.26
C THR A 94 10.14 31.95 9.42
N ALA A 95 11.01 32.65 10.14
CA ALA A 95 11.05 34.11 10.12
C ALA A 95 12.41 34.58 9.61
N SER A 96 12.37 35.51 8.66
CA SER A 96 13.54 36.12 8.06
C SER A 96 13.60 37.62 8.37
N VAL A 97 14.81 38.14 8.49
CA VAL A 97 15.09 39.57 8.64
C VAL A 97 15.70 40.09 7.36
N MET A 98 15.21 41.23 6.88
CA MET A 98 15.84 42.04 5.84
C MET A 98 16.08 43.44 6.38
N ILE A 99 17.30 43.94 6.21
CA ILE A 99 17.70 45.30 6.63
C ILE A 99 17.79 46.20 5.40
N ILE A 100 17.09 47.33 5.46
CA ILE A 100 17.26 48.45 4.52
C ILE A 100 18.05 49.53 5.27
N PRO A 101 19.27 49.89 4.82
CA PRO A 101 20.10 50.86 5.50
C PRO A 101 19.48 52.26 5.49
N GLY A 102 19.62 52.99 6.60
CA GLY A 102 19.22 54.39 6.70
C GLY A 102 20.29 55.34 6.19
N LEU A 103 19.89 56.58 5.90
CA LEU A 103 20.75 57.63 5.34
C LEU A 103 21.74 58.20 6.37
N LYS A 104 21.39 58.23 7.66
CA LYS A 104 22.28 58.65 8.76
C LYS A 104 22.92 57.47 9.48
N ARG A 105 22.17 56.38 9.64
CA ARG A 105 22.65 55.14 10.28
C ARG A 105 22.35 53.94 9.39
N THR A 106 23.40 53.20 9.04
CA THR A 106 23.32 52.11 8.07
C THR A 106 22.83 50.79 8.67
N MET A 107 23.16 50.49 9.93
CA MET A 107 22.82 49.22 10.57
C MET A 107 22.06 49.40 11.90
N PRO A 108 21.03 48.58 12.15
CA PRO A 108 20.39 48.49 13.46
C PRO A 108 21.30 47.72 14.44
N THR A 109 21.00 47.87 15.72
CA THR A 109 21.57 47.08 16.82
C THR A 109 20.88 45.72 16.91
N VAL A 110 21.54 44.74 17.55
CA VAL A 110 20.95 43.42 17.83
C VAL A 110 19.63 43.57 18.60
N GLU A 111 19.55 44.53 19.51
CA GLU A 111 18.40 44.74 20.38
C GLU A 111 17.21 45.32 19.62
N GLU A 112 17.47 46.14 18.60
CA GLU A 112 16.43 46.63 17.69
C GLU A 112 15.89 45.51 16.79
N ILE A 113 16.74 44.58 16.34
CA ILE A 113 16.30 43.40 15.57
C ILE A 113 15.46 42.47 16.46
N LYS A 114 15.91 42.19 17.69
CA LYS A 114 15.16 41.37 18.65
C LYS A 114 13.81 42.01 19.00
N ARG A 115 13.75 43.33 19.15
CA ARG A 115 12.49 44.06 19.37
C ARG A 115 11.56 43.97 18.16
N ALA A 116 12.07 44.18 16.95
CA ALA A 116 11.29 44.04 15.72
C ALA A 116 10.73 42.61 15.54
N LEU A 117 11.52 41.59 15.85
CA LEU A 117 11.07 40.19 15.88
C LEU A 117 9.94 39.98 16.89
N SER A 118 10.07 40.51 18.10
CA SER A 118 9.03 40.43 19.14
C SER A 118 7.75 41.17 18.73
N GLU A 119 7.86 42.34 18.11
CA GLU A 119 6.71 43.11 17.59
C GLU A 119 5.99 42.35 16.46
N ALA A 120 6.76 41.63 15.63
CA ALA A 120 6.25 40.70 14.62
C ALA A 120 5.74 39.37 15.20
N LYS A 121 5.69 39.23 16.54
CA LYS A 121 5.27 38.03 17.29
C LYS A 121 6.15 36.81 17.06
N VAL A 122 7.40 36.97 16.61
CA VAL A 122 8.37 35.87 16.53
C VAL A 122 8.96 35.65 17.91
N VAL A 123 8.64 34.52 18.53
CA VAL A 123 8.97 34.21 19.94
C VAL A 123 9.63 32.85 20.15
N TYR A 124 9.70 32.03 19.11
CA TYR A 124 10.23 30.66 19.18
C TYR A 124 11.30 30.41 18.11
N GLY A 125 12.34 29.66 18.49
CA GLY A 125 13.36 29.16 17.56
C GLY A 125 14.27 30.24 16.98
N ILE A 126 14.42 31.38 17.67
CA ILE A 126 15.30 32.49 17.27
C ILE A 126 16.76 32.06 17.47
N ASP A 127 17.57 32.20 16.42
CA ASP A 127 19.01 31.97 16.46
C ASP A 127 19.74 33.31 16.67
N GLU A 128 20.13 33.58 17.90
CA GLU A 128 20.82 34.83 18.25
C GLU A 128 22.16 34.99 17.52
N SER A 129 22.86 33.89 17.24
CA SER A 129 24.15 33.92 16.55
C SER A 129 24.02 34.43 15.12
N VAL A 130 22.91 34.12 14.45
CA VAL A 130 22.61 34.61 13.11
C VAL A 130 22.30 36.10 13.14
N ILE A 131 21.59 36.58 14.16
CA ILE A 131 21.30 38.02 14.34
C ILE A 131 22.60 38.81 14.54
N GLU A 132 23.50 38.34 15.40
CA GLU A 132 24.80 38.97 15.62
C GLU A 132 25.63 39.04 14.34
N ARG A 133 25.60 37.97 13.54
CA ARG A 133 26.28 37.93 12.23
C ARG A 133 25.68 38.88 11.21
N ILE A 134 24.36 39.07 11.18
CA ILE A 134 23.73 40.07 10.31
C ILE A 134 24.30 41.46 10.60
N VAL A 135 24.46 41.82 11.87
CA VAL A 135 25.00 43.12 12.30
C VAL A 135 26.50 43.22 11.99
N THR A 136 27.28 42.20 12.38
CA THR A 136 28.75 42.20 12.28
C THR A 136 29.24 42.15 10.83
N GLU A 137 28.59 41.32 10.02
CA GLU A 137 28.91 41.17 8.59
C GLU A 137 28.21 42.24 7.72
N GLN A 138 27.43 43.15 8.31
CA GLN A 138 26.68 44.23 7.63
C GLN A 138 25.82 43.72 6.46
N ARG A 139 25.06 42.65 6.69
CA ARG A 139 24.19 42.05 5.67
C ARG A 139 22.96 42.93 5.44
N ILE A 140 22.94 43.63 4.31
CA ILE A 140 21.84 44.49 3.87
C ILE A 140 21.14 43.93 2.63
N PHE A 141 19.88 44.32 2.42
CA PHE A 141 19.05 43.94 1.25
C PHE A 141 18.95 42.43 0.98
N THR A 142 19.23 41.61 1.99
CA THR A 142 19.20 40.15 1.89
C THR A 142 18.27 39.61 2.96
N GLU A 143 17.38 38.70 2.58
CA GLU A 143 16.55 37.96 3.53
C GLU A 143 17.40 36.89 4.20
N VAL A 144 17.57 37.01 5.51
CA VAL A 144 18.31 36.03 6.30
C VAL A 144 17.34 35.35 7.26
N PRO A 145 17.16 34.01 7.21
CA PRO A 145 16.34 33.29 8.16
C PRO A 145 16.98 33.35 9.55
N VAL A 146 16.27 33.89 10.52
CA VAL A 146 16.74 34.10 11.90
C VAL A 146 15.94 33.30 12.92
N ALA A 147 14.79 32.73 12.54
CA ALA A 147 14.04 31.84 13.40
C ALA A 147 13.44 30.66 12.64
N SER A 148 13.41 29.48 13.28
CA SER A 148 12.81 28.28 12.73
C SER A 148 11.91 27.55 13.74
N GLY A 149 10.71 27.21 13.30
CA GLY A 149 9.76 26.43 14.08
C GLY A 149 10.17 24.96 14.22
N LYS A 150 9.60 24.27 15.23
CA LYS A 150 9.73 22.81 15.37
C LYS A 150 8.70 22.13 14.47
N LYS A 151 9.13 21.34 13.48
CA LYS A 151 8.20 20.58 12.63
C LYS A 151 7.47 19.49 13.44
N PRO A 152 6.17 19.28 13.21
CA PRO A 152 5.43 18.18 13.83
C PRO A 152 5.92 16.81 13.32
N VAL A 153 5.85 15.79 14.17
CA VAL A 153 6.10 14.38 13.79
C VAL A 153 4.75 13.67 13.72
N PRO A 154 4.35 13.13 12.55
CA PRO A 154 3.04 12.51 12.42
C PRO A 154 2.92 11.23 13.26
N PRO A 155 1.71 10.92 13.79
CA PRO A 155 1.45 9.68 14.50
C PRO A 155 1.47 8.47 13.56
N LYS A 156 1.56 7.27 14.14
CA LYS A 156 1.30 6.01 13.42
C LYS A 156 0.17 5.26 14.11
N ASP A 157 -0.87 4.93 13.36
CA ASP A 157 -1.98 4.12 13.85
C ASP A 157 -1.52 2.71 14.21
N ALA A 158 -2.22 2.06 15.13
CA ALA A 158 -2.02 0.66 15.40
C ALA A 158 -2.40 -0.19 14.18
N SER A 159 -1.75 -1.33 14.00
CA SER A 159 -2.06 -2.27 12.91
C SER A 159 -1.97 -3.71 13.37
N ILE A 160 -2.55 -4.61 12.59
CA ILE A 160 -2.49 -6.05 12.82
C ILE A 160 -1.58 -6.65 11.77
N GLU A 161 -0.57 -7.39 12.21
CA GLU A 161 0.30 -8.17 11.37
C GLU A 161 -0.11 -9.64 11.45
N TYR A 162 -0.47 -10.23 10.32
CA TYR A 162 -0.81 -11.65 10.22
C TYR A 162 0.45 -12.48 9.93
N LEU A 163 0.66 -13.53 10.72
CA LEU A 163 1.80 -14.45 10.59
C LEU A 163 1.46 -15.69 9.74
N PHE A 164 0.35 -15.64 9.01
CA PHE A 164 -0.07 -16.67 8.07
C PHE A 164 -0.49 -16.03 6.73
N PRO A 165 -0.32 -16.73 5.60
CA PRO A 165 -0.77 -16.24 4.31
C PRO A 165 -2.30 -16.23 4.25
N ILE A 166 -2.89 -15.08 3.92
CA ILE A 166 -4.36 -14.93 3.82
C ILE A 166 -4.96 -15.87 2.77
N SER A 167 -4.19 -16.25 1.74
CA SER A 167 -4.59 -17.25 0.75
C SER A 167 -4.77 -18.65 1.35
N GLY A 168 -4.16 -18.93 2.51
CA GLY A 168 -4.15 -20.25 3.15
C GLY A 168 -3.12 -21.24 2.57
N PHE A 169 -2.35 -20.83 1.55
CA PHE A 169 -1.38 -21.68 0.86
C PHE A 169 0.02 -21.06 0.89
N VAL A 170 1.04 -21.92 0.94
CA VAL A 170 2.46 -21.59 0.86
C VAL A 170 3.04 -22.26 -0.36
N VAL A 171 3.93 -21.55 -1.05
CA VAL A 171 4.78 -22.13 -2.09
C VAL A 171 6.14 -22.41 -1.48
N GLU A 172 6.50 -23.67 -1.36
CA GLU A 172 7.87 -24.04 -0.99
C GLU A 172 8.76 -23.95 -2.23
N LYS A 173 9.86 -23.19 -2.13
CA LYS A 173 10.84 -23.17 -3.20
C LYS A 173 11.64 -24.47 -3.15
N PRO A 174 11.75 -25.19 -4.27
CA PRO A 174 12.61 -26.36 -4.34
C PRO A 174 14.08 -25.98 -4.19
N ASP A 175 14.86 -26.83 -3.52
CA ASP A 175 16.33 -26.77 -3.56
C ASP A 175 16.80 -27.03 -5.00
N GLU A 176 17.83 -26.30 -5.44
CA GLU A 176 18.25 -26.24 -6.85
C GLU A 176 18.72 -27.59 -7.46
N SER A 177 18.83 -28.68 -6.68
CA SER A 177 19.42 -29.95 -7.15
C SER A 177 18.46 -31.14 -7.29
N GLU A 178 17.15 -31.00 -7.10
CA GLU A 178 16.21 -32.13 -7.21
C GLU A 178 15.18 -31.97 -8.33
N ARG A 179 14.84 -33.08 -9.01
CA ARG A 179 13.64 -33.18 -9.84
C ARG A 179 12.43 -33.04 -8.91
N VAL A 180 11.96 -31.82 -8.73
CA VAL A 180 10.86 -31.55 -7.82
C VAL A 180 9.54 -31.86 -8.51
N ASP A 181 8.77 -32.74 -7.87
CA ASP A 181 7.40 -33.04 -8.25
C ASP A 181 6.57 -31.74 -8.20
N PRO A 182 6.03 -31.25 -9.34
CA PRO A 182 5.22 -30.03 -9.36
C PRO A 182 4.06 -30.05 -8.36
N ALA A 183 3.55 -31.24 -8.01
CA ALA A 183 2.49 -31.42 -7.02
C ALA A 183 2.93 -31.15 -5.56
N SER A 184 4.22 -31.01 -5.29
CA SER A 184 4.79 -30.74 -3.96
C SER A 184 5.02 -29.25 -3.67
N LEU A 185 4.87 -28.39 -4.67
CA LEU A 185 5.18 -26.96 -4.58
C LEU A 185 4.14 -26.18 -3.77
N TYR A 186 2.87 -26.58 -3.83
CA TYR A 186 1.77 -25.91 -3.14
C TYR A 186 1.38 -26.71 -1.93
N LYS A 187 1.54 -26.12 -0.75
CA LYS A 187 1.12 -26.71 0.52
C LYS A 187 0.14 -25.81 1.23
N ILE A 188 -0.72 -26.44 2.01
CA ILE A 188 -1.64 -25.75 2.91
C ILE A 188 -0.83 -25.21 4.09
N PHE A 189 -0.97 -23.92 4.39
CA PHE A 189 -0.40 -23.37 5.63
C PHE A 189 -1.17 -23.97 6.81
N THR A 190 -0.45 -24.55 7.76
CA THR A 190 -1.03 -25.08 9.00
C THR A 190 -0.39 -24.42 10.20
N CYS A 191 -1.13 -24.38 11.30
CA CYS A 191 -0.65 -23.96 12.61
C CYS A 191 -0.92 -25.06 13.63
N ASN A 192 -0.10 -25.13 14.66
CA ASN A 192 -0.36 -25.93 15.85
C ASN A 192 -1.04 -25.08 16.92
N LYS A 193 -1.67 -25.75 17.89
CA LYS A 193 -2.13 -25.12 19.11
C LYS A 193 -1.00 -24.29 19.74
N ASP A 194 -1.37 -23.09 20.20
CA ASP A 194 -0.50 -22.10 20.82
C ASP A 194 0.41 -21.30 19.87
N ASP A 195 0.40 -21.58 18.56
CA ASP A 195 1.11 -20.75 17.58
C ASP A 195 0.54 -19.32 17.52
N VAL A 196 1.42 -18.34 17.32
CA VAL A 196 1.04 -16.93 17.13
C VAL A 196 0.56 -16.73 15.69
N LEU A 197 -0.68 -16.31 15.53
CA LEU A 197 -1.31 -16.10 14.22
C LEU A 197 -1.35 -14.62 13.82
N ALA A 198 -1.45 -13.73 14.79
CA ALA A 198 -1.44 -12.29 14.55
C ALA A 198 -0.82 -11.51 15.71
N ILE A 199 -0.19 -10.38 15.40
CA ILE A 199 0.44 -9.46 16.36
C ILE A 199 -0.13 -8.05 16.19
N LYS A 200 -0.49 -7.41 17.31
CA LYS A 200 -0.79 -5.97 17.36
C LYS A 200 0.50 -5.16 17.31
N ARG A 201 0.67 -4.36 16.25
CA ARG A 201 1.65 -3.27 16.22
C ARG A 201 1.02 -2.06 16.90
N LYS A 202 1.62 -1.62 18.02
CA LYS A 202 1.08 -0.51 18.83
C LYS A 202 1.09 0.79 18.05
N ALA A 203 0.07 1.60 18.30
CA ALA A 203 0.04 3.00 17.91
C ALA A 203 1.27 3.76 18.46
N VAL A 204 1.84 4.63 17.65
CA VAL A 204 2.94 5.52 18.03
C VAL A 204 2.42 6.95 18.04
N ARG A 205 2.52 7.62 19.18
CA ARG A 205 2.16 9.03 19.30
C ARG A 205 3.11 9.87 18.42
N GLY A 206 2.51 10.83 17.72
CA GLY A 206 3.28 11.87 17.08
C GLY A 206 3.78 12.90 18.10
N GLU A 207 4.55 13.86 17.63
CA GLU A 207 4.99 15.01 18.42
C GLU A 207 4.41 16.29 17.82
N ASP A 208 3.85 17.13 18.68
CA ASP A 208 3.42 18.47 18.28
C ASP A 208 4.62 19.31 17.81
N GLY A 209 4.39 20.06 16.74
CA GLY A 209 5.30 21.10 16.28
C GLY A 209 5.04 22.44 16.99
N MET A 210 5.84 23.43 16.65
CA MET A 210 5.73 24.80 17.15
C MET A 210 6.11 25.76 16.04
N THR A 211 5.27 26.74 15.71
CA THR A 211 5.60 27.80 14.76
C THR A 211 6.60 28.79 15.37
N VAL A 212 7.21 29.64 14.54
CA VAL A 212 8.07 30.73 15.04
C VAL A 212 7.29 31.75 15.88
N THR A 213 5.96 31.79 15.73
CA THR A 213 5.06 32.65 16.51
C THR A 213 4.59 32.04 17.83
N GLY A 214 5.08 30.85 18.19
CA GLY A 214 4.69 30.16 19.42
C GLY A 214 3.31 29.50 19.37
N GLU A 215 2.73 29.34 18.18
CA GLU A 215 1.48 28.59 18.01
C GLU A 215 1.81 27.08 17.89
N PRO A 216 1.17 26.20 18.67
CA PRO A 216 1.41 24.76 18.57
C PRO A 216 0.83 24.20 17.27
N VAL A 217 1.62 23.43 16.53
CA VAL A 217 1.17 22.69 15.35
C VAL A 217 0.79 21.28 15.80
N ARG A 218 -0.47 21.13 16.22
CA ARG A 218 -0.96 19.88 16.82
C ARG A 218 -1.03 18.75 15.81
N VAL A 219 -0.59 17.56 16.21
CA VAL A 219 -0.81 16.32 15.46
C VAL A 219 -2.03 15.59 15.99
N GLN A 220 -2.68 14.81 15.12
CA GLN A 220 -3.80 13.98 15.55
C GLN A 220 -3.32 12.86 16.49
N GLU A 221 -4.21 12.40 17.36
CA GLU A 221 -3.92 11.20 18.13
C GLU A 221 -3.95 9.97 17.21
N PRO A 222 -3.00 9.02 17.36
CA PRO A 222 -3.05 7.78 16.59
C PRO A 222 -4.31 6.99 16.95
N LYS A 223 -4.89 6.32 15.97
CA LYS A 223 -5.97 5.37 16.21
C LYS A 223 -5.39 4.09 16.78
N ASP A 224 -5.98 3.61 17.87
CA ASP A 224 -5.68 2.29 18.41
C ASP A 224 -6.70 1.25 17.93
N ILE A 225 -6.31 -0.02 18.00
CA ILE A 225 -7.14 -1.17 17.62
C ILE A 225 -7.28 -2.11 18.82
N ASN A 226 -8.51 -2.52 19.15
CA ASN A 226 -8.73 -3.62 20.09
C ASN A 226 -8.63 -4.95 19.34
N LEU A 227 -7.61 -5.75 19.66
CA LEU A 227 -7.36 -7.05 19.02
C LEU A 227 -8.47 -8.07 19.33
N GLU A 228 -9.19 -7.89 20.44
CA GLU A 228 -10.34 -8.75 20.83
C GLU A 228 -11.43 -8.79 19.75
N SER A 229 -11.68 -7.68 19.06
CA SER A 229 -12.65 -7.61 17.95
C SER A 229 -12.29 -8.49 16.75
N PHE A 230 -11.03 -8.91 16.66
CA PHE A 230 -10.48 -9.74 15.58
C PHE A 230 -10.32 -11.21 15.99
N VAL A 231 -10.75 -11.58 17.21
CA VAL A 231 -10.75 -12.96 17.69
C VAL A 231 -11.98 -13.68 17.13
N GLY A 232 -11.74 -14.78 16.40
CA GLY A 232 -12.75 -15.65 15.82
C GLY A 232 -12.80 -17.04 16.46
N GLU A 233 -13.21 -18.03 15.67
CA GLU A 233 -13.35 -19.42 16.12
C GLU A 233 -11.98 -20.09 16.30
N ASN A 234 -11.84 -20.92 17.34
CA ASN A 234 -10.63 -21.72 17.64
C ASN A 234 -9.33 -20.92 17.80
N VAL A 235 -9.43 -19.65 18.19
CA VAL A 235 -8.30 -18.82 18.59
C VAL A 235 -8.58 -18.17 19.93
N ARG A 236 -7.54 -17.65 20.56
CA ARG A 236 -7.65 -16.88 21.79
C ARG A 236 -6.70 -15.71 21.79
N LEU A 237 -7.00 -14.72 22.63
CA LEU A 237 -6.11 -13.61 22.86
C LEU A 237 -5.00 -14.01 23.85
N SER A 238 -3.78 -13.52 23.65
CA SER A 238 -2.72 -13.63 24.65
C SER A 238 -3.08 -12.85 25.92
N PRO A 239 -2.52 -13.21 27.09
CA PRO A 239 -2.84 -12.55 28.36
C PRO A 239 -2.56 -11.03 28.37
N ASP A 240 -1.61 -10.57 27.55
CA ASP A 240 -1.24 -9.16 27.40
C ASP A 240 -2.07 -8.40 26.35
N GLY A 241 -2.98 -9.09 25.64
CA GLY A 241 -3.83 -8.51 24.60
C GLY A 241 -3.11 -8.13 23.30
N MET A 242 -1.87 -8.57 23.10
CA MET A 242 -1.04 -8.16 21.96
C MET A 242 -0.97 -9.18 20.83
N GLN A 243 -1.44 -10.41 21.06
CA GLN A 243 -1.33 -11.51 20.11
C GLN A 243 -2.62 -12.31 20.03
N ILE A 244 -2.89 -12.86 18.84
CA ILE A 244 -3.91 -13.91 18.66
C ILE A 244 -3.17 -15.24 18.52
N LEU A 245 -3.52 -16.19 19.36
CA LEU A 245 -2.93 -17.52 19.45
C LEU A 245 -3.92 -18.58 18.96
N ALA A 246 -3.44 -19.61 18.27
CA ALA A 246 -4.23 -20.77 17.91
C ALA A 246 -4.67 -21.54 19.17
N ASN A 247 -5.92 -21.97 19.24
CA ASN A 247 -6.43 -22.79 20.34
C ASN A 247 -6.41 -24.29 20.03
N CYS A 248 -6.23 -24.65 18.76
CA CYS A 248 -6.17 -26.01 18.24
C CYS A 248 -5.17 -26.07 17.07
N ASP A 249 -4.84 -27.29 16.64
CA ASP A 249 -4.13 -27.52 15.39
C ASP A 249 -5.10 -27.30 14.22
N GLY A 250 -4.61 -26.80 13.07
CA GLY A 250 -5.47 -26.62 11.90
C GLY A 250 -4.93 -25.63 10.87
N GLN A 251 -5.83 -25.07 10.05
CA GLN A 251 -5.51 -24.04 9.08
C GLN A 251 -6.04 -22.67 9.55
N PRO A 252 -5.19 -21.65 9.73
CA PRO A 252 -5.63 -20.31 10.03
C PRO A 252 -6.24 -19.63 8.79
N TYR A 253 -7.29 -18.85 9.00
CA TYR A 253 -7.96 -18.10 7.94
C TYR A 253 -8.65 -16.84 8.49
N LEU A 254 -9.07 -15.96 7.58
CA LEU A 254 -9.87 -14.79 7.94
C LEU A 254 -11.35 -15.01 7.62
N LYS A 255 -12.23 -14.68 8.57
CA LYS A 255 -13.69 -14.65 8.41
C LYS A 255 -14.21 -13.33 8.97
N ASP A 256 -14.79 -12.49 8.12
CA ASP A 256 -15.30 -11.16 8.52
C ASP A 256 -14.26 -10.34 9.32
N SER A 257 -13.03 -10.32 8.81
CA SER A 257 -11.84 -9.72 9.43
C SER A 257 -11.39 -10.34 10.76
N LYS A 258 -12.00 -11.43 11.22
CA LYS A 258 -11.55 -12.18 12.40
C LYS A 258 -10.58 -13.29 12.00
N VAL A 259 -9.56 -13.49 12.82
CA VAL A 259 -8.64 -14.62 12.73
C VAL A 259 -9.34 -15.84 13.31
N CYS A 260 -9.40 -16.92 12.55
CA CYS A 260 -9.98 -18.19 12.94
C CYS A 260 -9.03 -19.34 12.62
N VAL A 261 -9.20 -20.49 13.26
CA VAL A 261 -8.55 -21.76 12.89
C VAL A 261 -9.61 -22.80 12.58
N ARG A 262 -9.48 -23.52 11.46
CA ARG A 262 -10.34 -24.67 11.16
C ARG A 262 -9.59 -25.98 11.43
N GLU A 263 -10.19 -26.84 12.24
CA GLU A 263 -9.74 -28.22 12.49
C GLU A 263 -10.14 -29.18 11.36
N LEU A 264 -11.06 -28.72 10.49
CA LEU A 264 -11.56 -29.43 9.32
C LEU A 264 -11.13 -28.69 8.05
N LEU A 265 -10.32 -29.34 7.23
CA LEU A 265 -9.98 -28.87 5.90
C LEU A 265 -11.05 -29.31 4.90
N VAL A 266 -11.69 -28.37 4.20
CA VAL A 266 -12.68 -28.67 3.15
C VAL A 266 -12.10 -28.29 1.79
N ILE A 267 -11.95 -29.28 0.92
CA ILE A 267 -11.58 -29.10 -0.48
C ILE A 267 -12.87 -29.18 -1.29
N ASP A 268 -13.37 -28.02 -1.72
CA ASP A 268 -14.66 -27.87 -2.43
C ASP A 268 -14.58 -28.22 -3.93
N LYS A 269 -13.61 -29.06 -4.30
CA LYS A 269 -13.34 -29.51 -5.67
C LYS A 269 -12.63 -30.88 -5.66
N ASP A 270 -12.22 -31.34 -6.83
CA ASP A 270 -11.39 -32.54 -6.96
C ASP A 270 -9.98 -32.30 -6.40
N LEU A 271 -9.38 -33.34 -5.83
CA LEU A 271 -7.95 -33.36 -5.52
C LEU A 271 -7.18 -33.50 -6.85
N GLY A 272 -6.51 -32.42 -7.25
CA GLY A 272 -5.70 -32.36 -8.46
C GLY A 272 -4.41 -31.56 -8.22
N TYR A 273 -3.69 -31.23 -9.29
CA TYR A 273 -2.41 -30.50 -9.21
C TYR A 273 -2.51 -29.13 -8.53
N ASP A 274 -3.66 -28.48 -8.61
CA ASP A 274 -3.90 -27.20 -7.93
C ASP A 274 -3.94 -27.33 -6.39
N THR A 275 -4.27 -28.52 -5.90
CA THR A 275 -4.38 -28.81 -4.45
C THR A 275 -3.11 -29.50 -3.96
N GLY A 276 -2.52 -30.38 -4.78
CA GLY A 276 -1.28 -31.09 -4.49
C GLY A 276 -1.43 -32.17 -3.41
N ASN A 277 -0.30 -32.52 -2.79
CA ASN A 277 -0.30 -33.42 -1.64
C ASN A 277 -0.92 -32.75 -0.41
N ILE A 278 -1.66 -33.51 0.39
CA ILE A 278 -2.26 -33.04 1.63
C ILE A 278 -1.48 -33.63 2.80
N ASP A 279 -0.96 -32.78 3.69
CA ASP A 279 -0.46 -33.17 5.01
C ASP A 279 -1.17 -32.28 6.04
N PHE A 280 -2.13 -32.84 6.79
CA PHE A 280 -3.03 -32.06 7.64
C PHE A 280 -3.26 -32.69 9.01
N ASN A 281 -2.94 -31.96 10.08
CA ASN A 281 -3.13 -32.40 11.46
C ASN A 281 -4.57 -32.17 11.94
N GLY A 282 -5.55 -32.77 11.26
CA GLY A 282 -6.97 -32.64 11.54
C GLY A 282 -7.79 -33.54 10.61
N SER A 283 -9.08 -33.25 10.48
CA SER A 283 -9.96 -33.98 9.55
C SER A 283 -10.00 -33.29 8.20
N VAL A 284 -10.24 -34.05 7.13
CA VAL A 284 -10.30 -33.53 5.75
C VAL A 284 -11.60 -33.98 5.09
N VAL A 285 -12.26 -33.07 4.38
CA VAL A 285 -13.40 -33.36 3.50
C VAL A 285 -13.05 -32.96 2.08
N ILE A 286 -13.04 -33.91 1.16
CA ILE A 286 -12.91 -33.69 -0.28
C ILE A 286 -14.29 -33.85 -0.88
N ARG A 287 -14.88 -32.75 -1.39
CA ARG A 287 -16.23 -32.77 -1.98
C ARG A 287 -16.25 -33.33 -3.39
N GLY A 288 -15.11 -33.35 -4.07
CA GLY A 288 -14.93 -33.96 -5.38
C GLY A 288 -14.32 -35.36 -5.34
N ASN A 289 -13.75 -35.76 -6.48
CA ASN A 289 -12.95 -36.97 -6.64
C ASN A 289 -11.53 -36.78 -6.12
N ALA A 290 -10.87 -37.87 -5.76
CA ALA A 290 -9.45 -37.88 -5.42
C ALA A 290 -8.70 -38.83 -6.35
N GLU A 291 -8.11 -38.30 -7.42
CA GLU A 291 -7.46 -39.08 -8.48
C GLU A 291 -6.07 -38.55 -8.80
N GLY A 292 -5.14 -39.43 -9.20
CA GLY A 292 -3.77 -39.07 -9.56
C GLY A 292 -2.73 -39.47 -8.50
N PRO A 293 -1.43 -39.21 -8.76
CA PRO A 293 -0.32 -39.73 -7.96
C PRO A 293 -0.09 -38.95 -6.64
N PHE A 294 -1.16 -38.48 -6.01
CA PHE A 294 -1.10 -37.64 -4.82
C PHE A 294 -0.99 -38.47 -3.54
N LYS A 295 -0.52 -37.82 -2.47
CA LYS A 295 -0.44 -38.37 -1.12
C LYS A 295 -1.31 -37.53 -0.19
N VAL A 296 -2.14 -38.19 0.59
CA VAL A 296 -3.02 -37.57 1.58
C VAL A 296 -2.68 -38.19 2.94
N ARG A 297 -2.01 -37.41 3.79
CA ARG A 297 -1.69 -37.75 5.17
C ARG A 297 -2.49 -36.87 6.12
N LEU A 298 -3.20 -37.48 7.06
CA LEU A 298 -3.90 -36.75 8.11
C LEU A 298 -3.99 -37.55 9.41
N LYS A 299 -4.13 -36.85 10.54
CA LYS A 299 -4.34 -37.52 11.84
C LYS A 299 -5.81 -37.79 12.17
N GLY A 300 -6.72 -36.95 11.66
CA GLY A 300 -8.16 -37.06 11.90
C GLY A 300 -8.87 -37.99 10.92
N ASP A 301 -10.14 -37.68 10.65
CA ASP A 301 -10.98 -38.45 9.74
C ASP A 301 -10.93 -37.87 8.32
N LEU A 302 -11.04 -38.74 7.30
CA LEU A 302 -11.10 -38.33 5.89
C LEU A 302 -12.44 -38.71 5.29
N LEU A 303 -13.16 -37.73 4.76
CA LEU A 303 -14.39 -37.91 3.99
C LEU A 303 -14.16 -37.51 2.54
N ILE A 304 -14.42 -38.42 1.61
CA ILE A 304 -14.40 -38.16 0.17
C ILE A 304 -15.82 -38.36 -0.35
N LEU A 305 -16.45 -37.32 -0.88
CA LEU A 305 -17.82 -37.43 -1.41
C LEU A 305 -17.85 -38.07 -2.82
N GLY A 306 -16.75 -37.95 -3.57
CA GLY A 306 -16.57 -38.57 -4.89
C GLY A 306 -15.95 -39.97 -4.85
N VAL A 307 -15.22 -40.30 -5.92
CA VAL A 307 -14.48 -41.55 -6.08
C VAL A 307 -13.01 -41.36 -5.67
N LEU A 308 -12.43 -42.38 -5.05
CA LEU A 308 -11.01 -42.44 -4.73
C LEU A 308 -10.27 -43.29 -5.77
N GLY A 309 -9.34 -42.68 -6.50
CA GLY A 309 -8.51 -43.30 -7.53
C GLY A 309 -7.17 -43.80 -7.00
N GLU A 310 -6.11 -43.53 -7.78
CA GLU A 310 -4.73 -43.98 -7.56
C GLU A 310 -3.93 -43.13 -6.53
N VAL A 311 -4.59 -42.66 -5.48
CA VAL A 311 -4.02 -41.80 -4.42
C VAL A 311 -3.51 -42.66 -3.26
N GLN A 312 -2.39 -42.27 -2.66
CA GLN A 312 -1.89 -42.88 -1.42
C GLN A 312 -2.51 -42.18 -0.22
N ILE A 313 -3.17 -42.94 0.66
CA ILE A 313 -3.81 -42.39 1.87
C ILE A 313 -3.15 -42.95 3.11
N ASP A 314 -2.85 -42.06 4.05
CA ASP A 314 -2.44 -42.35 5.41
C ASP A 314 -3.32 -41.55 6.38
N CYS A 315 -4.41 -42.18 6.83
CA CYS A 315 -5.44 -41.58 7.67
C CYS A 315 -5.36 -42.15 9.09
N GLY A 316 -5.05 -41.32 10.09
CA GLY A 316 -5.01 -41.74 11.49
C GLY A 316 -6.37 -42.09 12.09
N GLY A 317 -7.44 -41.44 11.61
CA GLY A 317 -8.82 -41.71 11.99
C GLY A 317 -9.52 -42.71 11.08
N SER A 318 -10.80 -42.45 10.82
CA SER A 318 -11.66 -43.23 9.92
C SER A 318 -11.70 -42.61 8.52
N LEU A 319 -11.81 -43.45 7.49
CA LEU A 319 -11.94 -43.03 6.10
C LEU A 319 -13.32 -43.43 5.56
N ARG A 320 -14.10 -42.45 5.11
CA ARG A 320 -15.35 -42.69 4.36
C ARG A 320 -15.23 -42.16 2.95
N VAL A 321 -15.45 -43.03 1.97
CA VAL A 321 -15.62 -42.68 0.56
C VAL A 321 -17.08 -42.90 0.20
N GLN A 322 -17.83 -41.83 -0.07
CA GLN A 322 -19.26 -41.94 -0.39
C GLN A 322 -19.47 -42.57 -1.77
N GLY A 323 -18.55 -42.33 -2.71
CA GLY A 323 -18.42 -43.13 -3.92
C GLY A 323 -17.74 -44.47 -3.64
N GLY A 324 -16.92 -44.94 -4.58
CA GLY A 324 -16.12 -46.14 -4.41
C GLY A 324 -14.63 -45.87 -4.55
N VAL A 325 -13.85 -46.93 -4.41
CA VAL A 325 -12.40 -46.93 -4.63
C VAL A 325 -12.11 -47.63 -5.95
N PHE A 326 -11.33 -46.97 -6.82
CA PHE A 326 -10.84 -47.49 -8.10
C PHE A 326 -9.35 -47.20 -8.24
N ALA A 327 -8.52 -47.97 -7.53
CA ALA A 327 -7.12 -47.65 -7.29
C ALA A 327 -6.15 -48.09 -8.39
N LYS A 328 -6.63 -48.81 -9.42
CA LYS A 328 -5.84 -49.28 -10.59
C LYS A 328 -4.54 -50.02 -10.21
N GLY A 329 -4.53 -50.71 -9.08
CA GLY A 329 -3.37 -51.43 -8.54
C GLY A 329 -2.26 -50.56 -7.94
N LYS A 330 -2.45 -49.24 -7.86
CA LYS A 330 -1.43 -48.28 -7.37
C LYS A 330 -1.82 -47.58 -6.06
N GLY A 331 -3.11 -47.47 -5.77
CA GLY A 331 -3.60 -46.86 -4.53
C GLY A 331 -3.34 -47.76 -3.31
N VAL A 332 -2.54 -47.24 -2.37
CA VAL A 332 -2.31 -47.85 -1.06
C VAL A 332 -3.02 -46.99 -0.03
N ILE A 333 -3.96 -47.60 0.69
CA ILE A 333 -4.84 -46.92 1.64
C ILE A 333 -4.56 -47.48 3.03
N ARG A 334 -4.08 -46.63 3.94
CA ARG A 334 -3.87 -46.94 5.35
C ARG A 334 -4.84 -46.13 6.20
N VAL A 335 -5.60 -46.81 7.04
CA VAL A 335 -6.63 -46.22 7.89
C VAL A 335 -6.44 -46.74 9.31
N GLY A 336 -6.32 -45.84 10.29
CA GLY A 336 -6.07 -46.19 11.68
C GLY A 336 -7.30 -46.77 12.38
N ARG A 337 -8.49 -46.29 12.04
CA ARG A 337 -9.78 -46.78 12.57
C ARG A 337 -10.58 -47.46 11.47
N ASP A 338 -11.78 -46.97 11.15
CA ASP A 338 -12.73 -47.67 10.30
C ASP A 338 -12.68 -47.17 8.86
N PHE A 339 -12.90 -48.07 7.90
CA PHE A 339 -12.98 -47.76 6.48
C PHE A 339 -14.39 -48.04 5.97
N THR A 340 -14.97 -47.09 5.23
CA THR A 340 -16.27 -47.27 4.56
C THR A 340 -16.19 -46.80 3.11
N ALA A 341 -16.68 -47.63 2.18
CA ALA A 341 -16.84 -47.24 0.78
C ALA A 341 -18.06 -47.92 0.14
N ARG A 342 -18.60 -47.34 -0.94
CA ARG A 342 -19.67 -47.99 -1.69
C ARG A 342 -19.19 -49.26 -2.38
N PHE A 343 -18.05 -49.20 -3.07
CA PHE A 343 -17.41 -50.36 -3.69
C PHE A 343 -15.89 -50.21 -3.63
N VAL A 344 -15.16 -51.32 -3.77
CA VAL A 344 -13.70 -51.33 -3.77
C VAL A 344 -13.19 -52.13 -4.96
N ASN A 345 -12.35 -51.52 -5.79
CA ASN A 345 -11.76 -52.15 -6.96
C ASN A 345 -10.26 -51.85 -7.10
N GLU A 346 -9.49 -52.91 -7.37
CA GLU A 346 -8.03 -52.85 -7.60
C GLU A 346 -7.25 -52.06 -6.54
N ALA A 347 -7.60 -52.23 -5.25
CA ALA A 347 -7.02 -51.48 -4.13
C ALA A 347 -6.26 -52.37 -3.14
N LEU A 348 -5.25 -51.78 -2.48
CA LEU A 348 -4.59 -52.36 -1.31
C LEU A 348 -4.94 -51.53 -0.07
N ILE A 349 -5.71 -52.13 0.84
CA ILE A 349 -6.26 -51.46 2.02
C ILE A 349 -5.72 -52.11 3.29
N PHE A 350 -5.17 -51.30 4.19
CA PHE A 350 -4.82 -51.65 5.56
C PHE A 350 -5.71 -50.83 6.50
N CYS A 351 -6.56 -51.51 7.26
CA CYS A 351 -7.51 -50.89 8.17
C CYS A 351 -7.28 -51.41 9.59
N GLY A 352 -7.12 -50.52 10.57
CA GLY A 352 -6.93 -50.89 11.97
C GLY A 352 -8.22 -51.33 12.67
N GLY A 353 -9.35 -50.73 12.30
CA GLY A 353 -10.69 -51.00 12.81
C GLY A 353 -11.52 -51.85 11.85
N ASP A 354 -12.81 -51.53 11.71
CA ASP A 354 -13.74 -52.28 10.86
C ASP A 354 -13.72 -51.80 9.40
N VAL A 355 -14.06 -52.69 8.46
CA VAL A 355 -14.24 -52.39 7.04
C VAL A 355 -15.69 -52.62 6.64
N LEU A 356 -16.31 -51.59 6.09
CA LEU A 356 -17.67 -51.61 5.56
C LEU A 356 -17.66 -51.31 4.05
N VAL A 357 -18.17 -52.24 3.25
CA VAL A 357 -18.33 -52.05 1.81
C VAL A 357 -19.79 -52.23 1.44
N GLU A 358 -20.41 -51.23 0.81
CA GLU A 358 -21.88 -51.23 0.62
C GLU A 358 -22.36 -52.09 -0.57
N ASP A 359 -21.49 -52.47 -1.51
CA ASP A 359 -21.87 -53.17 -2.75
C ASP A 359 -20.98 -54.36 -3.14
N TYR A 360 -19.69 -54.15 -3.42
CA TYR A 360 -18.78 -55.24 -3.80
C TYR A 360 -17.30 -54.89 -3.60
N VAL A 361 -16.47 -55.94 -3.51
CA VAL A 361 -15.01 -55.89 -3.51
C VAL A 361 -14.48 -56.69 -4.69
N MET A 362 -13.65 -56.09 -5.54
CA MET A 362 -13.10 -56.75 -6.73
C MET A 362 -11.60 -56.48 -6.87
N ASN A 363 -10.84 -57.52 -7.23
CA ASN A 363 -9.40 -57.46 -7.51
C ASN A 363 -8.57 -56.73 -6.43
N SER A 364 -9.01 -56.80 -5.17
CA SER A 364 -8.48 -55.97 -4.09
C SER A 364 -7.93 -56.82 -2.95
N THR A 365 -6.93 -56.29 -2.25
CA THR A 365 -6.41 -56.88 -1.02
C THR A 365 -6.79 -56.00 0.15
N ILE A 366 -7.56 -56.56 1.10
CA ILE A 366 -7.99 -55.87 2.31
C ILE A 366 -7.41 -56.61 3.51
N ILE A 367 -6.68 -55.90 4.36
CA ILE A 367 -6.16 -56.39 5.63
C ILE A 367 -6.76 -55.52 6.73
N CYS A 368 -7.60 -56.14 7.55
CA CYS A 368 -8.46 -55.49 8.53
C CYS A 368 -8.14 -56.00 9.94
N GLY A 369 -7.98 -55.09 10.90
CA GLY A 369 -7.80 -55.41 12.31
C GLY A 369 -9.09 -55.75 13.05
N GLY A 370 -10.25 -55.34 12.51
CA GLY A 370 -11.59 -55.65 13.01
C GLY A 370 -12.35 -56.61 12.09
N ASN A 371 -13.63 -56.33 11.90
CA ASN A 371 -14.55 -57.07 11.05
C ASN A 371 -14.57 -56.54 9.62
N VAL A 372 -14.92 -57.38 8.66
CA VAL A 372 -15.18 -56.97 7.28
C VAL A 372 -16.62 -57.31 6.93
N LYS A 373 -17.40 -56.30 6.55
CA LYS A 373 -18.80 -56.46 6.12
C LYS A 373 -18.97 -55.95 4.71
N VAL A 374 -19.46 -56.82 3.82
CA VAL A 374 -19.78 -56.47 2.43
C VAL A 374 -21.27 -56.67 2.20
N PHE A 375 -21.96 -55.58 1.91
CA PHE A 375 -23.39 -55.54 1.64
C PHE A 375 -23.71 -55.49 0.14
N GLY A 376 -24.99 -55.29 -0.20
CA GLY A 376 -25.44 -55.03 -1.55
C GLY A 376 -25.42 -56.31 -2.38
N ARG A 377 -24.56 -56.37 -3.39
CA ARG A 377 -24.34 -57.62 -4.13
C ARG A 377 -23.54 -58.64 -3.32
N GLY A 378 -22.81 -58.21 -2.28
CA GLY A 378 -21.97 -59.07 -1.45
C GLY A 378 -21.01 -59.93 -2.27
N VAL A 379 -20.38 -59.32 -3.27
CA VAL A 379 -19.46 -60.04 -4.14
C VAL A 379 -18.03 -59.68 -3.75
N VAL A 380 -17.21 -60.71 -3.48
CA VAL A 380 -15.75 -60.58 -3.33
C VAL A 380 -15.07 -61.44 -4.40
N ILE A 381 -14.53 -60.81 -5.45
CA ILE A 381 -13.94 -61.51 -6.61
C ILE A 381 -12.49 -61.08 -6.84
N GLY A 382 -11.61 -62.05 -7.11
CA GLY A 382 -10.28 -61.79 -7.70
C GLY A 382 -9.25 -61.15 -6.76
N GLY A 383 -9.43 -61.23 -5.44
CA GLY A 383 -8.56 -60.61 -4.44
C GLY A 383 -8.39 -61.44 -3.16
N SER A 384 -7.90 -60.80 -2.09
CA SER A 384 -7.70 -61.42 -0.77
C SER A 384 -8.23 -60.51 0.34
N VAL A 385 -9.16 -61.02 1.14
CA VAL A 385 -9.64 -60.33 2.35
C VAL A 385 -9.14 -61.07 3.58
N LYS A 386 -8.47 -60.36 4.48
CA LYS A 386 -7.98 -60.87 5.76
C LYS A 386 -8.51 -59.97 6.87
N ALA A 387 -9.12 -60.57 7.87
CA ALA A 387 -9.65 -59.89 9.04
C ALA A 387 -9.20 -60.62 10.29
N ASN A 388 -8.97 -59.90 11.39
CA ASN A 388 -8.82 -60.54 12.71
C ASN A 388 -10.20 -60.88 13.31
N GLY A 389 -11.24 -60.11 12.96
CA GLY A 389 -12.63 -60.38 13.32
C GLY A 389 -13.37 -61.19 12.26
N ASP A 390 -14.69 -61.03 12.22
CA ASP A 390 -15.56 -61.77 11.31
C ASP A 390 -15.55 -61.17 9.89
N ILE A 391 -15.70 -62.04 8.88
CA ILE A 391 -15.93 -61.63 7.49
C ILE A 391 -17.36 -62.03 7.12
N GLU A 392 -18.23 -61.03 6.97
CA GLU A 392 -19.63 -61.17 6.61
C GLU A 392 -19.86 -60.63 5.20
N VAL A 393 -20.46 -61.44 4.34
CA VAL A 393 -20.74 -61.11 2.95
C VAL A 393 -22.20 -61.49 2.68
N SER A 394 -23.06 -60.51 2.39
CA SER A 394 -24.49 -60.73 2.21
C SER A 394 -24.82 -61.32 0.83
N GLU A 395 -25.60 -62.40 0.76
CA GLU A 395 -26.05 -63.00 -0.52
C GLU A 395 -27.00 -62.13 -1.34
#